data_AF-A0A929DJ84-F1
#
_entry.id   AF-A0A929DJ84-F1
#
_cell.length_a   1.000
_cell.length_b   1.000
_cell.length_c   1.000
_cell.angle_alpha   90.00
_cell.angle_beta   90.00
_cell.angle_gamma   90.00
#
_symmetry.space_group_name_H-M   'P 1'
#
loop_
_entity.id
_entity.type
_entity.pdbx_description
1 polymer ?
#
loop_
_entity_poly.entity_id
_entity_poly.type
_entity_poly.pdbx_seq_one_letter_code
_entity_poly.pdbx_strand_id
1 'polypeptide(L)'
;MLPRKKKILIFGAGKIGRSFIGQLFGCGGYEVVFIDISKSIIYALNHQRKYPVFIKDVKENIIWVNNVRGVLITDTEKILTEISDT
;
A
#
# COMPACT_ATOMS: atom_id res chain seq x y z
N MET A 1 -19.69 -13.30 13.17
CA MET A 1 -19.31 -12.00 12.58
C MET A 1 -17.83 -12.08 12.21
N LEU A 2 -17.48 -12.04 10.92
CA LEU A 2 -16.07 -12.05 10.50
C LEU A 2 -15.41 -10.73 10.96
N PRO A 3 -14.20 -10.75 11.52
CA PRO A 3 -13.52 -9.52 11.91
C PRO A 3 -13.34 -8.63 10.68
N ARG A 4 -13.68 -7.34 10.82
CA ARG A 4 -13.46 -6.32 9.78
C ARG A 4 -11.97 -6.36 9.40
N LYS A 5 -11.65 -6.54 8.12
CA LYS A 5 -10.26 -6.47 7.65
C LYS A 5 -9.70 -5.09 8.01
N LYS A 6 -8.61 -5.05 8.77
CA LYS A 6 -7.91 -3.80 9.10
C LYS A 6 -7.32 -3.21 7.81
N LYS A 7 -7.65 -1.95 7.52
CA LYS A 7 -7.19 -1.23 6.31
C LYS A 7 -6.46 0.03 6.74
N ILE A 8 -5.49 0.47 5.94
CA ILE A 8 -4.88 1.79 6.08
C ILE A 8 -4.79 2.47 4.71
N LEU A 9 -5.05 3.78 4.70
CA LEU A 9 -4.84 4.64 3.55
C LEU A 9 -3.53 5.41 3.72
N ILE A 10 -2.71 5.42 2.67
CA ILE A 10 -1.44 6.15 2.65
C ILE A 10 -1.44 7.06 1.42
N PHE A 11 -1.51 8.37 1.65
CA PHE A 11 -1.29 9.36 0.59
C PHE A 11 0.22 9.44 0.29
N GLY A 12 0.59 9.13 -0.94
CA GLY A 12 1.96 8.99 -1.39
C GLY A 12 2.43 7.54 -1.44
N ALA A 13 2.49 6.99 -2.65
CA ALA A 13 3.05 5.68 -2.97
C ALA A 13 4.54 5.74 -3.30
N GLY A 14 5.26 6.79 -2.87
CA GLY A 14 6.69 6.96 -3.12
C GLY A 14 7.58 5.96 -2.36
N LYS A 15 8.90 6.19 -2.40
CA LYS A 15 9.88 5.30 -1.73
C LYS A 15 9.57 5.15 -0.24
N ILE A 16 9.44 6.24 0.51
CA ILE A 16 9.14 6.21 1.95
C ILE A 16 7.76 5.60 2.24
N GLY A 17 6.76 5.95 1.43
CA GLY A 17 5.41 5.38 1.56
C GLY A 17 5.44 3.85 1.46
N ARG A 18 6.20 3.28 0.52
CA ARG A 18 6.30 1.83 0.33
C ARG A 18 7.31 1.14 1.26
N SER A 19 8.51 1.72 1.44
CA SER A 19 9.60 1.07 2.17
C SER A 19 9.48 1.20 3.69
N PHE A 20 8.69 2.14 4.20
CA PHE A 20 8.53 2.33 5.64
C PHE A 20 7.09 2.12 6.10
N ILE A 21 6.19 3.07 5.84
CA ILE A 21 4.82 3.02 6.38
C ILE A 21 4.04 1.84 5.79
N GLY A 22 4.11 1.66 4.46
CA GLY A 22 3.48 0.55 3.77
C GLY A 22 4.00 -0.82 4.21
N GLN A 23 5.33 -0.93 4.40
CA GLN A 23 5.93 -2.13 4.98
C GLN A 23 5.41 -2.38 6.40
N LEU A 24 5.43 -1.37 7.27
CA LEU A 24 5.03 -1.49 8.68
C LEU A 24 3.60 -2.04 8.81
N PHE A 25 2.63 -1.42 8.14
CA PHE A 25 1.23 -1.84 8.23
C PHE A 25 0.94 -3.10 7.43
N GLY A 26 1.56 -3.29 6.26
CA GLY A 26 1.41 -4.50 5.46
C GLY A 26 1.93 -5.75 6.19
N CYS A 27 3.09 -5.65 6.84
CA CYS A 27 3.61 -6.71 7.71
C CYS A 27 2.75 -6.90 8.98
N GLY A 28 2.10 -5.83 9.45
CA GLY A 28 1.10 -5.87 10.53
C GLY A 28 -0.25 -6.49 10.14
N GLY A 29 -0.41 -6.97 8.90
CA GLY A 29 -1.62 -7.65 8.42
C GLY A 29 -2.73 -6.73 7.91
N TYR A 30 -2.45 -5.43 7.70
CA TYR A 30 -3.41 -4.50 7.14
C TYR A 30 -3.51 -4.67 5.62
N GLU A 31 -4.68 -4.37 5.03
CA GLU A 31 -4.73 -3.97 3.62
C GLU A 31 -4.17 -2.56 3.49
N VAL A 32 -3.15 -2.39 2.64
CA VAL A 32 -2.55 -1.08 2.39
C VAL A 32 -3.09 -0.52 1.08
N VAL A 33 -3.77 0.62 1.17
CA VAL A 33 -4.31 1.34 0.02
C VAL A 33 -3.51 2.63 -0.17
N PHE A 34 -2.71 2.67 -1.23
CA PHE A 34 -1.98 3.88 -1.59
C PHE A 34 -2.83 4.83 -2.42
N ILE A 35 -2.70 6.13 -2.20
CA ILE A 35 -3.27 7.17 -3.05
C ILE A 35 -2.13 7.98 -3.64
N ASP A 36 -2.04 8.05 -4.97
CA ASP A 36 -0.93 8.71 -5.66
C ASP A 36 -1.35 9.28 -7.02
N ILE A 37 -0.57 10.22 -7.56
CA ILE A 37 -0.77 10.79 -8.89
C ILE A 37 -0.18 9.92 -9.99
N SER A 38 0.81 9.07 -9.66
CA SER A 38 1.51 8.23 -10.61
C SER A 38 0.66 7.04 -11.08
N LYS A 39 0.08 7.17 -12.28
CA LYS A 39 -0.68 6.09 -12.95
C LYS A 39 0.10 4.78 -13.06
N SER A 40 1.39 4.85 -13.36
CA SER A 40 2.23 3.64 -13.49
C SER A 40 2.40 2.92 -12.16
N ILE A 41 2.61 3.65 -11.05
CA ILE A 41 2.70 3.04 -9.71
C ILE A 41 1.36 2.42 -9.32
N ILE A 42 0.26 3.15 -9.50
CA ILE A 42 -1.08 2.66 -9.16
C ILE A 42 -1.44 1.40 -9.98
N TYR A 43 -1.15 1.40 -11.27
CA TYR A 43 -1.32 0.24 -12.12
C TYR A 43 -0.50 -0.96 -11.63
N ALA A 44 0.79 -0.77 -11.35
CA ALA A 44 1.67 -1.84 -10.87
C ALA A 44 1.20 -2.40 -9.51
N LEU A 45 0.80 -1.55 -8.58
CA LEU A 45 0.26 -1.97 -7.28
C LEU A 45 -1.00 -2.82 -7.44
N ASN A 46 -1.92 -2.39 -8.30
CA ASN A 46 -3.18 -3.10 -8.54
C ASN A 46 -2.98 -4.42 -9.28
N HIS A 47 -2.04 -4.49 -10.23
CA HIS A 47 -1.73 -5.69 -10.99
C HIS A 47 -0.96 -6.71 -10.14
N GLN A 48 0.08 -6.27 -9.42
CA GLN A 48 0.96 -7.19 -8.68
C GLN A 48 0.41 -7.57 -7.31
N ARG A 49 -0.38 -6.68 -6.67
CA ARG A 49 -0.91 -6.83 -5.30
C ARG A 49 0.13 -7.06 -4.20
N LYS A 50 1.42 -6.87 -4.53
CA LYS A 50 2.58 -6.94 -3.64
C LYS A 50 3.78 -6.18 -4.24
N TYR A 51 4.76 -5.84 -3.41
CA TYR A 51 6.06 -5.34 -3.86
C TYR A 51 7.19 -5.75 -2.90
N PRO A 52 8.44 -5.82 -3.37
CA PRO A 52 9.59 -6.06 -2.51
C PRO A 52 10.10 -4.77 -1.87
N VAL A 53 10.56 -4.86 -0.62
CA VAL A 53 11.42 -3.87 0.03
C VAL A 53 12.77 -4.52 0.28
N PHE A 54 13.82 -3.93 -0.27
CA PHE A 54 15.19 -4.41 -0.13
C PHE A 54 15.82 -3.75 1.08
N ILE A 55 16.16 -4.54 2.08
CA ILE A 55 16.90 -4.11 3.27
C ILE A 55 18.38 -4.28 2.96
N LYS A 56 19.08 -3.14 2.80
CA LYS A 56 20.52 -3.07 2.57
C LYS A 56 21.23 -2.92 3.93
N ASP A 57 21.45 -4.06 4.57
CA ASP A 57 22.26 -4.21 5.78
C ASP A 57 23.46 -5.13 5.47
N VAL A 58 24.30 -5.47 6.47
CA VAL A 58 25.44 -6.39 6.33
C VAL A 58 25.05 -7.69 5.61
N LYS A 59 23.82 -8.16 5.84
CA LYS A 59 23.17 -9.20 5.03
C LYS A 59 21.95 -8.62 4.33
N GLU A 60 21.92 -8.71 3.01
CA GLU A 60 20.74 -8.30 2.25
C GLU A 60 19.54 -9.20 2.55
N ASN A 61 18.39 -8.56 2.77
CA ASN A 61 17.12 -9.25 2.95
C ASN A 61 16.02 -8.56 2.14
N ILE A 62 15.03 -9.34 1.69
CA ILE A 62 13.88 -8.84 0.93
C ILE A 62 12.63 -9.09 1.76
N ILE A 63 11.90 -8.03 2.06
CA ILE A 63 10.58 -8.10 2.69
C ILE A 63 9.53 -7.93 1.60
N TRP A 64 8.67 -8.94 1.43
CA TRP A 64 7.54 -8.86 0.52
C TRP A 64 6.33 -8.28 1.24
N VAL A 65 5.93 -7.08 0.84
CA VAL A 65 4.72 -6.44 1.34
C VAL A 65 3.57 -6.89 0.45
N ASN A 66 2.63 -7.66 1.02
CA ASN A 66 1.47 -8.21 0.32
C ASN A 66 0.19 -7.44 0.66
N ASN A 67 -0.91 -7.79 0.01
CA ASN A 67 -2.23 -7.21 0.25
C ASN A 67 -2.24 -5.67 0.08
N VAL A 68 -1.60 -5.21 -1.00
CA VAL A 68 -1.52 -3.78 -1.33
C VAL A 68 -2.30 -3.49 -2.60
N ARG A 69 -2.77 -2.24 -2.73
CA ARG A 69 -3.37 -1.70 -3.95
C ARG A 69 -3.26 -0.18 -3.98
N GLY A 70 -3.73 0.43 -5.04
CA GLY A 70 -3.72 1.88 -5.19
C GLY A 70 -4.96 2.49 -5.83
N VAL A 71 -5.18 3.76 -5.52
CA VAL A 71 -6.19 4.65 -6.10
C VAL A 71 -5.50 5.88 -6.67
N LEU A 72 -5.94 6.34 -7.84
CA LEU A 72 -5.44 7.58 -8.40
C LEU A 72 -5.98 8.77 -7.62
N ILE A 73 -5.14 9.77 -7.35
CA ILE A 73 -5.55 10.98 -6.63
C ILE A 73 -6.73 11.72 -7.29
N THR A 74 -6.93 11.54 -8.60
CA THR A 74 -8.02 12.15 -9.36
C THR A 74 -9.35 11.41 -9.23
N ASP A 75 -9.38 10.21 -8.64
CA ASP A 75 -10.59 9.40 -8.43
C ASP A 75 -11.18 9.69 -7.05
N THR A 76 -11.78 10.87 -6.91
CA THR A 76 -12.25 11.41 -5.63
C THR A 76 -13.34 10.56 -4.99
N GLU A 77 -14.27 10.02 -5.79
CA GLU A 77 -15.35 9.14 -5.32
C GLU A 77 -14.80 7.86 -4.69
N LYS A 78 -13.81 7.25 -5.33
CA LYS A 78 -13.16 6.06 -4.79
C LYS A 78 -12.40 6.38 -3.51
N ILE A 79 -11.71 7.51 -3.44
CA ILE A 79 -11.01 7.94 -2.22
C ILE A 79 -11.99 8.13 -1.05
N LEU A 80 -13.14 8.79 -1.28
CA LEU A 80 -14.18 8.97 -0.27
C LEU A 80 -14.73 7.64 0.25
N THR A 81 -14.91 6.68 -0.65
CA THR A 81 -15.31 5.30 -0.29
C THR A 81 -14.26 4.66 0.62
N GLU A 82 -12.98 4.75 0.25
CA GLU A 82 -11.89 4.16 1.05
C GLU A 82 -11.77 4.78 2.45
N ILE A 83 -11.95 6.10 2.57
CA ILE A 83 -11.91 6.82 3.85
C ILE A 83 -13.07 6.37 4.74
N SER A 84 -14.27 6.21 4.17
CA SER A 84 -15.48 5.81 4.92
C SER A 84 -15.41 4.36 5.44
N ASP A 85 -14.64 3.52 4.76
CA ASP A 85 -14.48 2.10 5.06
C ASP A 85 -13.29 1.77 5.99
N THR A 86 -12.54 2.79 6.42
CA THR A 86 -11.39 2.63 7.33
C THR A 86 -11.84 2.70 8.79
#